data_AF-A0A7S2XSU6-F1
#
_entry.id   AF-A0A7S2XSU6-F1
#
_cell.length_a   1.000
_cell.length_b   1.000
_cell.length_c   1.000
_cell.angle_alpha   90.00
_cell.angle_beta   90.00
_cell.angle_gamma   90.00
#
_symmetry.space_group_name_H-M   'P 1'
#
loop_
_entity.id
_entity.type
_entity.pdbx_description
1 polymer ?
#
loop_
_entity_poly.entity_id
_entity_poly.type
_entity_poly.pdbx_seq_one_letter_code
_entity_poly.pdbx_strand_id
1 'polypeptide(L)'
;QNHNQERHTSGKASSVLSSTQLFAMQFRCWSSLIFPLLQYLQNNKTECSHVTLTSVRETASLLLEHDIYLPSYDDPEDRNYLFLDHVTSTLLNLTRVEHAAVQEKASMETRTAPSFMGTQEQNEVLCILHHLLHLNHRLLHERLVPMVQFVAECMQISSSRNDPVVQESSSRLLSGTVETYQRLRQIGHLIQSFLDAAKSGTSCDNEKTDSIVMESILQDRPTCRSFSSAIQNCPPGQIEAIFAMFTDWVASNVSSDGGAEESSAKEEGVLRFVIRLFVIVLQSLRIDHHSAPQVNHLCERAMDSTVCHLVKRDACQPLDSQHIGRIKNGLHICGWLVQLHTRCAFWLNHSSTEAGMSVVSANETEVPADLRVFDEEMGRTSATMVLPMLLEAAKSVATTDAAQPEPSKDMIQFFPVLGELQHLACHRIHQLHSMIYRQEQEENSSTEEKKSDRTSDELVKEAKLLVNFVFYAAFDAPAQHWEKDRSSG
;
A
#
# COMPACT_ATOMS: atom_id res chain seq x y z
N GLN A 1 -72.12 52.27 -2.34
CA GLN A 1 -73.21 51.44 -2.86
C GLN A 1 -72.79 49.98 -2.75
N ASN A 2 -73.51 49.27 -1.87
CA ASN A 2 -73.68 47.82 -1.69
C ASN A 2 -72.43 46.93 -1.58
N HIS A 3 -72.07 46.45 -0.39
CA HIS A 3 -72.67 45.38 0.44
C HIS A 3 -72.44 43.94 -0.05
N ASN A 4 -71.90 43.16 0.92
CA ASN A 4 -71.95 41.70 1.11
C ASN A 4 -70.96 40.87 0.26
N GLN A 5 -70.19 39.93 0.82
CA GLN A 5 -70.48 39.11 2.00
C GLN A 5 -69.21 38.45 2.54
N GLU A 6 -68.95 38.62 3.84
CA GLU A 6 -68.13 37.71 4.62
C GLU A 6 -68.78 36.32 4.63
N ARG A 7 -68.00 35.27 4.33
CA ARG A 7 -68.19 33.95 4.96
C ARG A 7 -66.84 33.30 5.20
N HIS A 8 -66.52 33.23 6.49
CA HIS A 8 -65.63 32.25 7.09
C HIS A 8 -65.82 30.87 6.46
N THR A 9 -64.75 30.31 5.91
CA THR A 9 -64.40 28.92 6.22
C THR A 9 -63.04 28.94 6.89
N SER A 10 -63.09 28.65 8.18
CA SER A 10 -61.98 28.18 9.01
C SER A 10 -61.30 27.00 8.31
N GLY A 11 -60.33 27.29 7.44
CA GLY A 11 -59.32 26.33 7.05
C GLY A 11 -58.30 26.28 8.16
N LYS A 12 -58.42 25.30 9.07
CA LYS A 12 -57.31 24.90 9.93
C LYS A 12 -56.14 24.60 9.02
N ALA A 13 -55.21 25.55 8.91
CA ALA A 13 -53.89 25.32 8.35
C ALA A 13 -53.13 24.43 9.33
N SER A 14 -53.44 23.13 9.37
CA SER A 14 -52.41 22.16 9.69
C SER A 14 -51.50 22.14 8.47
N SER A 15 -50.58 23.10 8.40
CA SER A 15 -49.50 23.08 7.43
C SER A 15 -48.67 21.85 7.73
N VAL A 16 -48.98 20.74 7.06
CA VAL A 16 -48.12 19.58 7.02
C VAL A 16 -46.80 20.11 6.47
N LEU A 17 -45.78 20.19 7.32
CA LEU A 17 -44.44 20.59 6.91
C LEU A 17 -44.05 19.70 5.73
N SER A 18 -43.49 20.31 4.70
CA SER A 18 -42.86 19.51 3.64
C SER A 18 -41.82 18.58 4.27
N SER A 19 -41.62 17.39 3.71
CA SER A 19 -40.64 16.42 4.20
C SER A 19 -39.26 17.07 4.38
N THR A 20 -38.84 17.92 3.45
CA THR A 20 -37.60 18.71 3.51
C THR A 20 -37.52 19.63 4.74
N GLN A 21 -38.62 20.31 5.10
CA GLN A 21 -38.67 21.16 6.30
C GLN A 21 -38.60 20.34 7.60
N LEU A 22 -39.19 19.14 7.60
CA LEU A 22 -39.11 18.23 8.74
C LEU A 22 -37.67 17.76 8.97
N PHE A 23 -36.97 17.31 7.92
CA PHE A 23 -35.57 16.90 7.99
C PHE A 23 -34.65 18.05 8.42
N ALA A 24 -34.85 19.25 7.86
CA ALA A 24 -34.09 20.43 8.25
C ALA A 24 -34.29 20.77 9.75
N MET A 25 -35.50 20.61 10.29
CA MET A 25 -35.74 20.82 11.72
C MET A 25 -35.14 19.71 12.59
N GLN A 26 -35.22 18.45 12.17
CA GLN A 26 -34.61 17.33 12.88
C GLN A 26 -33.09 17.50 12.96
N PHE A 27 -32.45 17.84 11.84
CA PHE A 27 -31.01 18.12 11.81
C PHE A 27 -30.64 19.33 12.67
N ARG A 28 -31.41 20.44 12.60
CA ARG A 28 -31.18 21.61 13.47
C ARG A 28 -31.31 21.28 14.95
N CYS A 29 -32.31 20.48 15.32
CA CYS A 29 -32.47 20.00 16.69
C CYS A 29 -31.26 19.19 17.12
N TRP A 30 -30.84 18.21 16.32
CA TRP A 30 -29.64 17.40 16.57
C TRP A 30 -28.39 18.27 16.70
N SER A 31 -28.12 19.17 15.76
CA SER A 31 -26.95 20.06 15.80
C SER A 31 -26.91 20.96 17.04
N SER A 32 -28.07 21.44 17.50
CA SER A 32 -28.20 22.27 18.71
C SER A 32 -27.88 21.48 19.99
N LEU A 33 -28.13 20.17 19.99
CA LEU A 33 -27.80 19.27 21.09
C LEU A 33 -26.32 18.85 21.07
N ILE A 34 -25.74 18.68 19.88
CA ILE A 34 -24.35 18.25 19.71
C ILE A 34 -23.36 19.38 19.92
N PHE A 35 -23.71 20.61 19.53
CA PHE A 35 -22.77 21.73 19.60
C PHE A 35 -22.17 21.96 21.01
N PRO A 36 -22.96 21.99 22.11
CA PRO A 36 -22.40 22.13 23.46
C PRO A 36 -21.47 20.96 23.85
N LEU A 37 -21.75 19.74 23.38
CA LEU A 37 -20.92 18.57 23.63
C LEU A 37 -19.56 18.69 22.93
N LEU A 38 -19.54 19.20 21.70
CA LEU A 38 -18.29 19.48 20.98
C LEU A 38 -17.46 20.56 21.67
N GLN A 39 -18.10 21.65 22.12
CA GLN A 39 -17.43 22.68 22.90
C GLN A 39 -16.87 22.12 24.20
N TYR A 40 -17.60 21.21 24.87
CA TYR A 40 -17.10 20.54 26.05
C TYR A 40 -15.86 19.71 25.75
N LEU A 41 -15.85 18.91 24.67
CA LEU A 41 -14.67 18.11 24.26
C LEU A 41 -13.45 18.98 23.95
N GLN A 42 -13.65 20.15 23.33
CA GLN A 42 -12.57 21.08 23.03
C GLN A 42 -11.96 21.73 24.29
N ASN A 43 -12.80 22.03 25.29
CA ASN A 43 -12.41 22.82 26.46
C ASN A 43 -12.04 21.99 27.69
N ASN A 44 -12.70 20.84 27.92
CA ASN A 44 -12.58 20.03 29.12
C ASN A 44 -12.20 18.60 28.77
N LYS A 45 -10.95 18.26 29.06
CA LYS A 45 -10.29 17.14 28.37
C LYS A 45 -10.31 15.79 29.10
N THR A 46 -10.73 15.67 30.37
CA THR A 46 -10.43 14.44 31.16
C THR A 46 -11.58 13.72 31.83
N GLU A 47 -12.59 14.40 32.40
CA GLU A 47 -13.51 13.69 33.33
C GLU A 47 -14.82 13.16 32.70
N CYS A 48 -15.18 13.59 31.49
CA CYS A 48 -16.39 13.08 30.80
C CYS A 48 -16.22 12.92 29.28
N SER A 49 -14.98 12.82 28.78
CA SER A 49 -14.67 12.66 27.34
C SER A 49 -15.38 11.45 26.76
N HIS A 50 -15.25 10.28 27.39
CA HIS A 50 -15.86 9.05 26.91
C HIS A 50 -17.39 9.14 26.82
N VAL A 51 -18.09 9.54 27.89
CA VAL A 51 -19.55 9.67 27.89
C VAL A 51 -20.03 10.65 26.82
N THR A 52 -19.29 11.74 26.63
CA THR A 52 -19.60 12.74 25.60
C THR A 52 -19.43 12.14 24.20
N LEU A 53 -18.32 11.46 23.92
CA LEU A 53 -18.07 10.80 22.64
C LEU A 53 -19.08 9.69 22.36
N THR A 54 -19.44 8.87 23.35
CA THR A 54 -20.50 7.86 23.23
C THR A 54 -21.84 8.49 22.85
N SER A 55 -22.19 9.63 23.46
CA SER A 55 -23.42 10.37 23.12
C SER A 55 -23.39 10.89 21.68
N VAL A 56 -22.24 11.42 21.23
CA VAL A 56 -22.05 11.86 19.84
C VAL A 56 -22.13 10.67 18.89
N ARG A 57 -21.51 9.52 19.22
CA ARG A 57 -21.55 8.29 18.41
C ARG A 57 -22.98 7.80 18.22
N GLU A 58 -23.71 7.62 19.32
CA GLU A 58 -25.07 7.07 19.29
C GLU A 58 -26.00 7.96 18.46
N THR A 59 -25.93 9.27 18.68
CA THR A 59 -26.78 10.21 17.93
C THR A 59 -26.35 10.38 16.47
N ALA A 60 -25.06 10.28 16.14
CA ALA A 60 -24.60 10.21 14.75
C ALA A 60 -25.06 8.93 14.05
N SER A 61 -25.16 7.81 14.77
CA SER A 61 -25.76 6.58 14.25
C SER A 61 -27.24 6.77 13.92
N LEU A 62 -27.98 7.49 14.77
CA LEU A 62 -29.40 7.80 14.52
C LEU A 62 -29.59 8.73 13.31
N LEU A 63 -28.66 9.65 13.06
CA LEU A 63 -28.69 10.46 11.83
C LEU A 63 -28.64 9.60 10.57
N LEU A 64 -27.80 8.57 10.58
CA LEU A 64 -27.69 7.59 9.49
C LEU A 64 -28.94 6.71 9.39
N GLU A 65 -29.36 6.12 10.50
CA GLU A 65 -30.49 5.16 10.52
C GLU A 65 -31.81 5.78 10.05
N HIS A 66 -32.01 7.07 10.32
CA HIS A 66 -33.24 7.77 10.00
C HIS A 66 -33.12 8.72 8.79
N ASP A 67 -32.02 8.67 8.03
CA ASP A 67 -31.76 9.52 6.86
C ASP A 67 -32.05 11.02 7.14
N ILE A 68 -31.72 11.48 8.35
CA ILE A 68 -32.01 12.86 8.81
C ILE A 68 -31.17 13.87 8.00
N TYR A 69 -30.05 13.42 7.45
CA TYR A 69 -29.21 14.18 6.56
C TYR A 69 -28.86 13.35 5.32
N LEU A 70 -29.13 13.91 4.15
CA LEU A 70 -28.64 13.42 2.87
C LEU A 70 -27.94 14.57 2.13
N PRO A 71 -26.80 14.34 1.45
CA PRO A 71 -26.12 15.37 0.66
C PRO A 71 -26.98 15.98 -0.46
N SER A 72 -28.09 15.34 -0.83
CA SER A 72 -29.05 15.81 -1.83
C SER A 72 -30.15 16.71 -1.27
N TYR A 73 -30.25 16.89 0.05
CA TYR A 73 -31.23 17.80 0.65
C TYR A 73 -30.85 19.26 0.39
N ASP A 74 -31.86 20.13 0.32
CA ASP A 74 -31.65 21.57 0.20
C ASP A 74 -30.94 22.11 1.45
N ASP A 75 -29.66 22.44 1.32
CA ASP A 75 -28.84 23.05 2.36
C ASP A 75 -28.34 24.42 1.90
N PRO A 76 -29.17 25.48 2.00
CA PRO A 76 -28.75 26.80 1.58
C PRO A 76 -27.54 27.25 2.40
N GLU A 77 -26.48 27.67 1.70
CA GLU A 77 -25.18 28.06 2.27
C GLU A 77 -24.40 26.90 2.93
N ASP A 78 -24.72 25.64 2.60
CA ASP A 78 -24.03 24.44 3.09
C ASP A 78 -23.96 24.37 4.63
N ARG A 79 -24.94 24.92 5.36
CA ARG A 79 -24.89 25.06 6.83
C ARG A 79 -24.83 23.72 7.54
N ASN A 80 -25.60 22.74 7.09
CA ASN A 80 -25.60 21.41 7.69
C ASN A 80 -24.29 20.69 7.41
N TYR A 81 -23.78 20.81 6.18
CA TYR A 81 -22.46 20.31 5.82
C TYR A 81 -21.35 20.96 6.67
N LEU A 82 -21.32 22.28 6.80
CA LEU A 82 -20.35 23.02 7.60
C LEU A 82 -20.38 22.63 9.08
N PHE A 83 -21.56 22.31 9.62
CA PHE A 83 -21.67 21.79 10.99
C PHE A 83 -21.04 20.41 11.12
N LEU A 84 -21.34 19.48 10.21
CA LEU A 84 -20.69 18.16 10.19
C LEU A 84 -19.19 18.28 9.97
N ASP A 85 -18.76 19.22 9.13
CA ASP A 85 -17.35 19.52 8.89
C ASP A 85 -16.64 20.00 10.16
N HIS A 86 -17.32 20.84 10.96
CA HIS A 86 -16.85 21.25 12.27
C HIS A 86 -16.75 20.07 13.26
N VAL A 87 -17.73 19.14 13.24
CA VAL A 87 -17.68 17.90 14.03
C VAL A 87 -16.44 17.09 13.65
N THR A 88 -16.25 16.81 12.36
CA THR A 88 -15.10 16.03 11.85
C THR A 88 -13.77 16.70 12.21
N SER A 89 -13.66 18.01 12.02
CA SER A 89 -12.46 18.78 12.37
C SER A 89 -12.15 18.72 13.86
N THR A 90 -13.18 18.82 14.71
CA THR A 90 -13.03 18.72 16.16
C THR A 90 -12.48 17.36 16.55
N LEU A 91 -13.06 16.28 16.03
CA LEU A 91 -12.63 14.92 16.33
C LEU A 91 -11.17 14.66 15.92
N LEU A 92 -10.78 15.06 14.71
CA LEU A 92 -9.40 14.90 14.24
C LEU A 92 -8.40 15.83 14.96
N ASN A 93 -8.86 16.98 15.46
CA ASN A 93 -8.00 17.83 16.29
C ASN A 93 -7.80 17.25 17.70
N LEU A 94 -8.80 16.55 18.26
CA LEU A 94 -8.64 15.83 19.52
C LEU A 94 -7.54 14.79 19.43
N THR A 95 -7.42 14.08 18.29
CA THR A 95 -6.37 13.08 18.08
C THR A 95 -4.99 13.71 17.84
N ARG A 96 -4.92 14.86 17.14
CA ARG A 96 -3.65 15.57 16.88
C ARG A 96 -3.03 16.25 18.10
N VAL A 97 -3.84 16.87 18.95
CA VAL A 97 -3.34 17.60 20.13
C VAL A 97 -2.69 16.64 21.14
N GLU A 98 -3.04 15.36 21.10
CA GLU A 98 -2.40 14.33 21.92
C GLU A 98 -0.99 13.99 21.46
N HIS A 99 -0.75 13.94 20.15
CA HIS A 99 0.61 13.75 19.61
C HIS A 99 1.57 14.82 20.11
N ALA A 100 1.16 16.09 20.03
CA ALA A 100 1.98 17.20 20.49
C ALA A 100 2.25 17.14 22.02
N ALA A 101 1.26 16.75 22.82
CA ALA A 101 1.39 16.68 24.28
C ALA A 101 2.18 15.46 24.77
N VAL A 102 2.13 14.34 24.06
CA VAL A 102 2.97 13.15 24.34
C VAL A 102 4.43 13.43 23.99
N GLN A 103 4.69 14.20 22.92
CA GLN A 103 6.04 14.59 22.51
C GLN A 103 6.72 15.49 23.55
N GLU A 104 6.05 16.52 24.05
CA GLU A 104 6.63 17.46 25.03
C GLU A 104 6.97 16.78 26.37
N LYS A 105 6.24 15.72 26.73
CA LYS A 105 6.49 14.94 27.96
C LYS A 105 7.51 13.81 27.78
N ALA A 106 7.64 13.21 26.59
CA ALA A 106 8.63 12.17 26.33
C ALA A 106 10.09 12.66 26.43
N SER A 107 10.31 13.97 26.24
CA SER A 107 11.61 14.62 26.48
C SER A 107 11.96 14.81 27.96
N MET A 108 11.04 14.53 28.91
CA MET A 108 11.27 14.62 30.36
C MET A 108 10.88 13.31 31.06
N GLU A 109 11.87 12.43 31.24
CA GLU A 109 11.90 11.27 32.13
C GLU A 109 11.01 10.04 31.81
N THR A 110 11.68 8.89 31.84
CA THR A 110 11.16 7.52 31.77
C THR A 110 10.15 7.20 32.87
N ARG A 111 8.87 7.53 32.65
CA ARG A 111 7.72 6.88 33.28
C ARG A 111 6.61 6.74 32.25
N THR A 112 6.03 5.55 32.16
CA THR A 112 4.85 5.21 31.35
C THR A 112 3.84 6.36 31.35
N ALA A 113 3.89 7.20 30.31
CA ALA A 113 2.93 8.28 30.16
C ALA A 113 1.57 7.63 29.87
N PRO A 114 0.53 7.89 30.68
CA PRO A 114 -0.81 7.42 30.34
C PRO A 114 -1.23 8.10 29.03
N SER A 115 -1.67 7.31 28.05
CA SER A 115 -2.33 7.87 26.87
C SER A 115 -3.52 8.68 27.36
N PHE A 116 -3.60 9.92 26.91
CA PHE A 116 -4.59 10.87 27.42
C PHE A 116 -6.00 10.53 26.90
N MET A 117 -6.11 9.93 25.71
CA MET A 117 -7.27 9.16 25.28
C MET A 117 -7.14 7.71 25.74
N GLY A 118 -8.14 7.21 26.48
CA GLY A 118 -8.28 5.78 26.71
C GLY A 118 -8.63 5.04 25.42
N THR A 119 -8.45 3.72 25.42
CA THR A 119 -8.83 2.88 24.24
C THR A 119 -10.32 2.99 23.94
N GLN A 120 -11.14 3.27 24.96
CA GLN A 120 -12.57 3.50 24.82
C GLN A 120 -12.86 4.77 24.00
N GLU A 121 -12.26 5.90 24.33
CA GLU A 121 -12.45 7.15 23.58
C GLU A 121 -11.94 7.03 22.13
N GLN A 122 -10.80 6.35 21.92
CA GLN A 122 -10.30 6.05 20.58
C GLN A 122 -11.34 5.26 19.76
N ASN A 123 -11.92 4.23 20.36
CA ASN A 123 -12.97 3.45 19.74
C ASN A 123 -14.21 4.30 19.38
N GLU A 124 -14.62 5.21 20.27
CA GLU A 124 -15.74 6.11 19.99
C GLU A 124 -15.44 7.04 18.80
N VAL A 125 -14.25 7.64 18.75
CA VAL A 125 -13.82 8.49 17.62
C VAL A 125 -13.82 7.71 16.31
N LEU A 126 -13.27 6.50 16.28
CA LEU A 126 -13.28 5.63 15.10
C LEU A 126 -14.71 5.34 14.61
N CYS A 127 -15.62 5.03 15.53
CA CYS A 127 -17.03 4.79 15.21
C CYS A 127 -17.71 6.05 14.66
N ILE A 128 -17.47 7.22 15.26
CA ILE A 128 -18.05 8.48 14.78
C ILE A 128 -17.53 8.83 13.39
N LEU A 129 -16.21 8.72 13.15
CA LEU A 129 -15.63 8.97 11.83
C LEU A 129 -16.20 8.01 10.77
N HIS A 130 -16.43 6.75 11.13
CA HIS A 130 -17.10 5.79 10.24
C HIS A 130 -18.54 6.22 9.92
N HIS A 131 -19.30 6.70 10.90
CA HIS A 131 -20.65 7.23 10.64
C HIS A 131 -20.61 8.48 9.74
N LEU A 132 -19.69 9.41 9.99
CA LEU A 132 -19.53 10.62 9.19
C LEU A 132 -19.13 10.30 7.74
N LEU A 133 -18.28 9.29 7.52
CA LEU A 133 -17.93 8.81 6.18
C LEU A 133 -19.18 8.37 5.39
N HIS A 134 -20.06 7.59 6.02
CA HIS A 134 -21.30 7.10 5.39
C HIS A 134 -22.34 8.19 5.19
N LEU A 135 -22.37 9.21 6.06
CA LEU A 135 -23.25 10.37 5.88
C LEU A 135 -22.82 11.21 4.68
N ASN A 136 -21.52 11.56 4.61
CA ASN A 136 -20.96 12.30 3.49
C ASN A 136 -19.43 12.15 3.43
N HIS A 137 -18.95 11.40 2.45
CA HIS A 137 -17.52 11.18 2.21
C HIS A 137 -16.69 12.47 2.09
N ARG A 138 -17.29 13.58 1.65
CA ARG A 138 -16.60 14.89 1.52
C ARG A 138 -16.08 15.41 2.86
N LEU A 139 -16.63 14.96 3.99
CA LEU A 139 -16.18 15.34 5.33
C LEU A 139 -14.75 14.85 5.62
N LEU A 140 -14.36 13.72 5.01
CA LEU A 140 -13.06 13.10 5.19
C LEU A 140 -12.15 13.24 3.96
N HIS A 141 -12.65 13.73 2.83
CA HIS A 141 -11.93 13.73 1.55
C HIS A 141 -10.58 14.46 1.58
N GLU A 142 -10.59 15.67 2.14
CA GLU A 142 -9.38 16.48 2.32
C GLU A 142 -8.63 16.14 3.62
N ARG A 143 -9.13 15.17 4.40
CA ARG A 143 -8.62 14.79 5.72
C ARG A 143 -8.25 13.31 5.81
N LEU A 144 -8.07 12.65 4.68
CA LEU A 144 -7.68 11.24 4.65
C LEU A 144 -6.33 11.00 5.31
N VAL A 145 -5.35 11.87 5.07
CA VAL A 145 -3.99 11.76 5.65
C VAL A 145 -4.03 11.66 7.19
N PRO A 146 -4.57 12.65 7.93
CA PRO A 146 -4.64 12.56 9.40
C PRO A 146 -5.54 11.43 9.90
N MET A 147 -6.59 11.08 9.14
CA MET A 147 -7.44 9.94 9.50
C MET A 147 -6.65 8.61 9.40
N VAL A 148 -5.91 8.39 8.32
CA VAL A 148 -5.09 7.18 8.12
C VAL A 148 -4.03 7.07 9.22
N GLN A 149 -3.36 8.16 9.56
CA GLN A 149 -2.38 8.21 10.65
C GLN A 149 -3.00 7.80 11.98
N PHE A 150 -4.13 8.43 12.34
CA PHE A 150 -4.85 8.10 13.56
C PHE A 150 -5.26 6.62 13.62
N VAL A 151 -5.78 6.06 12.53
CA VAL A 151 -6.17 4.65 12.51
C VAL A 151 -4.96 3.73 12.66
N ALA A 152 -3.85 4.04 11.98
CA ALA A 152 -2.62 3.25 12.07
C ALA A 152 -2.11 3.18 13.52
N GLU A 153 -2.17 4.29 14.25
CA GLU A 153 -1.77 4.36 15.66
C GLU A 153 -2.70 3.55 16.56
N CYS A 154 -4.03 3.67 16.35
CA CYS A 154 -5.01 2.85 17.05
C CYS A 154 -4.75 1.36 16.83
N MET A 155 -4.44 0.95 15.60
CA MET A 155 -4.09 -0.43 15.27
C MET A 155 -2.81 -0.89 15.96
N GLN A 156 -1.77 -0.05 16.02
CA GLN A 156 -0.54 -0.38 16.74
C GLN A 156 -0.78 -0.54 18.25
N ILE A 157 -1.49 0.41 18.88
CA ILE A 157 -1.80 0.38 20.31
C ILE A 157 -2.64 -0.87 20.62
N SER A 158 -3.69 -1.12 19.83
CA SER A 158 -4.56 -2.29 20.01
C SER A 158 -3.80 -3.62 19.88
N SER A 159 -2.86 -3.72 18.93
CA SER A 159 -2.00 -4.90 18.77
C SER A 159 -1.10 -5.12 19.98
N SER A 160 -0.54 -4.05 20.56
CA SER A 160 0.29 -4.16 21.77
C SER A 160 -0.50 -4.54 23.02
N ARG A 161 -1.78 -4.13 23.09
CA ARG A 161 -2.66 -4.34 24.25
C ARG A 161 -3.60 -5.53 24.09
N ASN A 162 -3.61 -6.19 22.93
CA ASN A 162 -4.59 -7.21 22.54
C ASN A 162 -6.04 -6.73 22.73
N ASP A 163 -6.35 -5.50 22.29
CA ASP A 163 -7.72 -4.94 22.34
C ASP A 163 -8.46 -5.16 21.01
N PRO A 164 -9.29 -6.21 20.90
CA PRO A 164 -9.94 -6.56 19.65
C PRO A 164 -10.99 -5.53 19.20
N VAL A 165 -11.53 -4.72 20.12
CA VAL A 165 -12.63 -3.79 19.82
C VAL A 165 -12.11 -2.61 19.01
N VAL A 166 -11.01 -2.00 19.45
CA VAL A 166 -10.36 -0.91 18.72
C VAL A 166 -9.86 -1.39 17.36
N GLN A 167 -9.30 -2.60 17.31
CA GLN A 167 -8.83 -3.20 16.06
C GLN A 167 -9.98 -3.41 15.07
N GLU A 168 -11.13 -3.93 15.54
CA GLU A 168 -12.31 -4.13 14.69
C GLU A 168 -12.86 -2.80 14.17
N SER A 169 -12.99 -1.78 15.02
CA SER A 169 -13.46 -0.46 14.61
C SER A 169 -12.52 0.24 13.63
N SER A 170 -11.20 0.09 13.83
CA SER A 170 -10.16 0.56 12.91
C SER A 170 -10.29 -0.09 11.53
N SER A 171 -10.38 -1.42 11.52
CA SER A 171 -10.59 -2.23 10.31
C SER A 171 -11.88 -1.83 9.57
N ARG A 172 -12.97 -1.62 10.33
CA ARG A 172 -14.27 -1.22 9.76
C ARG A 172 -14.21 0.16 9.12
N LEU A 173 -13.56 1.14 9.76
CA LEU A 173 -13.37 2.48 9.19
C LEU A 173 -12.53 2.45 7.91
N LEU A 174 -11.39 1.75 7.91
CA LEU A 174 -10.53 1.65 6.72
C LEU A 174 -11.20 0.89 5.58
N SER A 175 -11.81 -0.26 5.86
CA SER A 175 -12.53 -1.03 4.85
C SER A 175 -13.69 -0.22 4.25
N GLY A 176 -14.47 0.47 5.08
CA GLY A 176 -15.53 1.37 4.63
C GLY A 176 -15.01 2.55 3.80
N THR A 177 -13.84 3.09 4.16
CA THR A 177 -13.17 4.14 3.37
C THR A 177 -12.77 3.60 2.00
N VAL A 178 -12.10 2.46 1.93
CA VAL A 178 -11.69 1.84 0.66
C VAL A 178 -12.91 1.57 -0.23
N GLU A 179 -13.98 1.00 0.32
CA GLU A 179 -15.22 0.74 -0.42
C GLU A 179 -15.88 2.03 -0.93
N THR A 180 -15.87 3.10 -0.13
CA THR A 180 -16.41 4.40 -0.52
C THR A 180 -15.63 4.98 -1.69
N TYR A 181 -14.30 4.98 -1.62
CA TYR A 181 -13.43 5.51 -2.69
C TYR A 181 -13.42 4.62 -3.94
N GLN A 182 -13.65 3.32 -3.78
CA GLN A 182 -13.92 2.43 -4.91
C GLN A 182 -15.20 2.86 -5.64
N ARG A 183 -16.32 3.07 -4.92
CA ARG A 183 -17.59 3.50 -5.51
C ARG A 183 -17.49 4.86 -6.19
N LEU A 184 -16.72 5.78 -5.59
CA LEU A 184 -16.43 7.11 -6.15
C LEU A 184 -15.47 7.06 -7.35
N ARG A 185 -14.84 5.92 -7.63
CA ARG A 185 -13.74 5.80 -8.60
C ARG A 185 -12.62 6.80 -8.29
N GLN A 186 -12.22 6.88 -7.03
CA GLN A 186 -11.15 7.76 -6.55
C GLN A 186 -10.13 6.97 -5.73
N ILE A 187 -9.96 5.68 -6.02
CA ILE A 187 -9.01 4.82 -5.28
C ILE A 187 -7.58 5.36 -5.35
N GLY A 188 -7.23 6.04 -6.44
CA GLY A 188 -5.91 6.68 -6.56
C GLY A 188 -5.68 7.79 -5.54
N HIS A 189 -6.69 8.64 -5.27
CA HIS A 189 -6.62 9.67 -4.22
C HIS A 189 -6.44 9.05 -2.83
N LEU A 190 -7.13 7.94 -2.57
CA LEU A 190 -6.97 7.21 -1.32
C LEU A 190 -5.55 6.66 -1.20
N ILE A 191 -5.03 5.98 -2.22
CA ILE A 191 -3.66 5.45 -2.22
C ILE A 191 -2.65 6.59 -2.00
N GLN A 192 -2.78 7.71 -2.70
CA GLN A 192 -1.92 8.87 -2.49
C GLN A 192 -1.97 9.36 -1.04
N SER A 193 -3.15 9.41 -0.43
CA SER A 193 -3.31 9.79 0.98
C SER A 193 -2.60 8.82 1.93
N PHE A 194 -2.55 7.53 1.63
CA PHE A 194 -1.76 6.55 2.40
C PHE A 194 -0.24 6.78 2.23
N LEU A 195 0.22 7.09 1.01
CA LEU A 195 1.61 7.43 0.74
C LEU A 195 2.02 8.72 1.48
N ASP A 196 1.16 9.72 1.45
CA ASP A 196 1.36 11.01 2.14
C ASP A 196 1.29 10.86 3.65
N ALA A 197 0.42 10.00 4.18
CA ALA A 197 0.37 9.65 5.60
C ALA A 197 1.65 8.97 6.06
N ALA A 198 2.16 8.02 5.27
CA ALA A 198 3.41 7.33 5.56
C ALA A 198 4.61 8.29 5.50
N LYS A 199 4.61 9.24 4.57
CA LYS A 199 5.65 10.28 4.47
C LYS A 199 5.55 11.32 5.59
N SER A 200 4.37 11.81 5.94
CA SER A 200 4.22 12.85 6.97
C SER A 200 4.40 12.31 8.40
N GLY A 201 4.24 11.00 8.61
CA GLY A 201 4.65 10.33 9.84
C GLY A 201 6.17 10.38 10.09
N THR A 202 7.00 10.82 9.13
CA THR A 202 8.45 10.85 9.30
C THR A 202 8.99 12.00 10.13
N SER A 203 8.17 12.99 10.52
CA SER A 203 8.65 14.20 11.20
C SER A 203 9.00 14.08 12.70
N CYS A 204 8.79 12.93 13.35
CA CYS A 204 8.98 12.79 14.81
C CYS A 204 10.26 11.98 15.17
N ASP A 205 11.04 12.46 16.16
CA ASP A 205 12.35 11.91 16.56
C ASP A 205 12.37 10.46 17.11
N ASN A 206 11.22 9.76 17.13
CA ASN A 206 11.14 8.35 17.51
C ASN A 206 11.23 7.41 16.29
N GLU A 207 12.47 7.21 15.81
CA GLU A 207 12.79 6.53 14.54
C GLU A 207 12.22 5.11 14.37
N LYS A 208 12.01 4.35 15.46
CA LYS A 208 11.57 2.94 15.39
C LYS A 208 10.06 2.75 15.41
N THR A 209 9.29 3.73 15.89
CA THR A 209 7.88 3.51 16.23
C THR A 209 6.96 3.78 15.04
N ASP A 210 7.26 4.81 14.23
CA ASP A 210 6.36 5.30 13.18
C ASP A 210 6.31 4.40 11.92
N SER A 211 7.39 3.68 11.60
CA SER A 211 7.37 2.69 10.52
C SER A 211 6.45 1.51 10.84
N ILE A 212 6.46 1.06 12.10
CA ILE A 212 5.65 -0.08 12.56
C ILE A 212 4.17 0.29 12.57
N VAL A 213 3.85 1.57 12.83
CA VAL A 213 2.49 2.10 12.83
C VAL A 213 1.80 1.85 11.49
N MET A 214 2.38 2.28 10.37
CA MET A 214 1.73 2.13 9.06
C MET A 214 1.70 0.68 8.57
N GLU A 215 2.70 -0.14 8.92
CA GLU A 215 2.69 -1.57 8.60
C GLU A 215 1.50 -2.31 9.24
N SER A 216 1.01 -1.85 10.40
CA SER A 216 -0.14 -2.48 11.08
C SER A 216 -1.42 -2.48 10.21
N ILE A 217 -1.60 -1.47 9.36
CA ILE A 217 -2.73 -1.40 8.43
C ILE A 217 -2.68 -2.53 7.41
N LEU A 218 -1.48 -2.86 6.89
CA LEU A 218 -1.35 -3.92 5.88
C LEU A 218 -1.40 -5.33 6.48
N GLN A 219 -1.30 -5.45 7.81
CA GLN A 219 -1.54 -6.71 8.53
C GLN A 219 -3.04 -6.98 8.72
N ASP A 220 -3.88 -5.95 8.61
CA ASP A 220 -5.32 -6.07 8.72
C ASP A 220 -5.95 -6.72 7.47
N ARG A 221 -6.40 -7.97 7.63
CA ARG A 221 -6.94 -8.76 6.52
C ARG A 221 -8.19 -8.14 5.87
N PRO A 222 -9.19 -7.63 6.61
CA PRO A 222 -10.33 -6.96 5.99
C PRO A 222 -9.92 -5.77 5.13
N THR A 223 -9.07 -4.88 5.64
CA THR A 223 -8.58 -3.72 4.88
C THR A 223 -7.86 -4.16 3.60
N CYS A 224 -6.95 -5.13 3.67
CA CYS A 224 -6.26 -5.66 2.50
C CYS A 224 -7.23 -6.30 1.48
N ARG A 225 -8.25 -7.03 1.94
CA ARG A 225 -9.30 -7.58 1.05
C ARG A 225 -10.10 -6.48 0.37
N SER A 226 -10.43 -5.41 1.08
CA SER A 226 -11.13 -4.26 0.50
C SER A 226 -10.27 -3.56 -0.54
N PHE A 227 -8.97 -3.38 -0.29
CA PHE A 227 -8.03 -2.88 -1.31
C PHE A 227 -7.98 -3.80 -2.53
N SER A 228 -7.84 -5.11 -2.33
CA SER A 228 -7.84 -6.06 -3.43
C SER A 228 -9.11 -5.98 -4.27
N SER A 229 -10.27 -5.95 -3.62
CA SER A 229 -11.57 -5.78 -4.30
C SER A 229 -11.65 -4.45 -5.06
N ALA A 230 -11.17 -3.36 -4.46
CA ALA A 230 -11.16 -2.05 -5.11
C ALA A 230 -10.27 -2.02 -6.36
N ILE A 231 -9.09 -2.63 -6.30
CA ILE A 231 -8.17 -2.73 -7.44
C ILE A 231 -8.72 -3.64 -8.54
N GLN A 232 -9.35 -4.77 -8.21
CA GLN A 232 -9.97 -5.66 -9.20
C GLN A 232 -11.05 -4.99 -10.05
N ASN A 233 -11.73 -3.99 -9.48
CA ASN A 233 -12.81 -3.25 -10.13
C ASN A 233 -12.36 -1.86 -10.63
N CYS A 234 -11.05 -1.60 -10.62
CA CYS A 234 -10.47 -0.32 -11.00
C CYS A 234 -10.49 -0.14 -12.53
N PRO A 235 -10.94 1.02 -13.05
CA PRO A 235 -10.85 1.30 -14.48
C PRO A 235 -9.39 1.33 -14.97
N PRO A 236 -9.10 0.92 -16.23
CA PRO A 236 -7.74 0.88 -16.76
C PRO A 236 -6.95 2.18 -16.62
N GLY A 237 -7.58 3.33 -16.88
CA GLY A 237 -6.93 4.64 -16.74
C GLY A 237 -6.50 4.98 -15.31
N GLN A 238 -7.15 4.39 -14.30
CA GLN A 238 -6.73 4.56 -12.90
C GLN A 238 -5.57 3.64 -12.53
N ILE A 239 -5.48 2.46 -13.16
CA ILE A 239 -4.36 1.53 -12.92
C ILE A 239 -3.05 2.18 -13.35
N GLU A 240 -3.00 2.82 -14.51
CA GLU A 240 -1.82 3.56 -14.97
C GLU A 240 -1.42 4.68 -14.00
N ALA A 241 -2.38 5.47 -13.53
CA ALA A 241 -2.12 6.51 -12.53
C ALA A 241 -1.60 5.92 -11.21
N ILE A 242 -2.12 4.76 -10.78
CA ILE A 242 -1.65 4.07 -9.57
C ILE A 242 -0.21 3.59 -9.72
N PHE A 243 0.15 2.99 -10.86
CA PHE A 243 1.53 2.64 -11.14
C PHE A 243 2.43 3.88 -11.09
N ALA A 244 2.02 4.96 -11.76
CA ALA A 244 2.78 6.22 -11.76
C ALA A 244 3.01 6.75 -10.34
N MET A 245 2.00 6.76 -9.47
CA MET A 245 2.17 7.18 -8.08
C MET A 245 3.24 6.37 -7.34
N PHE A 246 3.27 5.05 -7.50
CA PHE A 246 4.32 4.22 -6.87
C PHE A 246 5.70 4.42 -7.51
N THR A 247 5.78 4.49 -8.85
CA THR A 247 7.06 4.71 -9.54
C THR A 247 7.67 6.05 -9.15
N ASP A 248 6.84 7.10 -9.14
CA ASP A 248 7.27 8.47 -8.87
C ASP A 248 7.61 8.66 -7.39
N TRP A 249 6.87 8.00 -6.49
CA TRP A 249 7.19 8.00 -5.06
C TRP A 249 8.54 7.33 -4.81
N VAL A 250 8.82 6.16 -5.38
CA VAL A 250 10.12 5.49 -5.18
C VAL A 250 11.25 6.32 -5.79
N ALA A 251 11.09 6.82 -7.01
CA ALA A 251 12.09 7.71 -7.61
C ALA A 251 12.35 8.95 -6.75
N SER A 252 11.31 9.59 -6.21
CA SER A 252 11.46 10.83 -5.44
C SER A 252 12.07 10.63 -4.05
N ASN A 253 11.91 9.46 -3.44
CA ASN A 253 12.35 9.20 -2.06
C ASN A 253 13.61 8.30 -1.97
N VAL A 254 14.05 7.69 -3.08
CA VAL A 254 15.29 6.88 -3.13
C VAL A 254 16.44 7.60 -3.84
N SER A 255 16.17 8.61 -4.70
CA SER A 255 17.17 9.24 -5.57
C SER A 255 18.01 10.37 -4.96
N SER A 256 18.06 10.52 -3.63
CA SER A 256 18.93 11.54 -3.02
C SER A 256 20.37 11.05 -2.91
N ASP A 257 21.11 11.16 -4.01
CA ASP A 257 22.56 10.96 -4.14
C ASP A 257 23.37 12.12 -3.51
N GLY A 258 22.95 12.61 -2.33
CA GLY A 258 23.48 13.86 -1.79
C GLY A 258 23.27 14.00 -0.30
N GLY A 259 24.27 13.55 0.47
CA GLY A 259 24.39 13.78 1.91
C GLY A 259 24.40 12.49 2.70
N ALA A 260 25.57 11.86 2.76
CA ALA A 260 25.85 10.81 3.73
C ALA A 260 25.86 11.43 5.14
N GLU A 261 24.69 11.61 5.73
CA GLU A 261 24.52 11.85 7.16
C GLU A 261 23.06 11.53 7.52
N GLU A 262 22.87 10.32 8.06
CA GLU A 262 21.70 9.84 8.81
C GLU A 262 20.34 9.75 8.06
N SER A 263 20.26 8.93 6.99
CA SER A 263 18.96 8.34 6.64
C SER A 263 18.61 7.22 7.63
N SER A 264 17.72 7.53 8.56
CA SER A 264 17.33 6.68 9.70
C SER A 264 16.57 5.42 9.28
N ALA A 265 16.51 4.42 10.19
CA ALA A 265 15.71 3.20 10.06
C ALA A 265 14.21 3.46 9.71
N LYS A 266 13.77 4.70 9.94
CA LYS A 266 12.45 5.22 9.62
C LYS A 266 12.14 5.21 8.12
N GLU A 267 13.11 5.61 7.29
CA GLU A 267 12.93 5.65 5.83
C GLU A 267 12.78 4.25 5.24
N GLU A 268 13.55 3.28 5.73
CA GLU A 268 13.44 1.89 5.29
C GLU A 268 12.04 1.33 5.59
N GLY A 269 11.52 1.68 6.75
CA GLY A 269 10.19 1.29 7.19
C GLY A 269 9.05 1.84 6.35
N VAL A 270 9.10 3.13 6.02
CA VAL A 270 8.13 3.77 5.11
C VAL A 270 8.23 3.14 3.72
N LEU A 271 9.45 2.94 3.21
CA LEU A 271 9.67 2.28 1.93
C LEU A 271 9.06 0.87 1.93
N ARG A 272 9.25 0.09 3.00
CA ARG A 272 8.69 -1.27 3.12
C ARG A 272 7.15 -1.24 3.09
N PHE A 273 6.53 -0.30 3.80
CA PHE A 273 5.08 -0.10 3.75
C PHE A 273 4.60 0.20 2.32
N VAL A 274 5.23 1.16 1.63
CA VAL A 274 4.87 1.54 0.26
C VAL A 274 5.00 0.36 -0.71
N ILE A 275 6.10 -0.39 -0.61
CA ILE A 275 6.34 -1.56 -1.47
C ILE A 275 5.31 -2.66 -1.20
N ARG A 276 4.96 -2.94 0.06
CA ARG A 276 3.90 -3.90 0.38
C ARG A 276 2.53 -3.46 -0.14
N LEU A 277 2.19 -2.17 -0.04
CA LEU A 277 0.96 -1.65 -0.61
C LEU A 277 0.95 -1.80 -2.14
N PHE A 278 2.08 -1.54 -2.81
CA PHE A 278 2.19 -1.77 -4.25
C PHE A 278 2.04 -3.25 -4.60
N VAL A 279 2.64 -4.16 -3.82
CA VAL A 279 2.46 -5.61 -3.99
C VAL A 279 0.99 -6.02 -3.90
N ILE A 280 0.22 -5.47 -2.95
CA ILE A 280 -1.23 -5.71 -2.87
C ILE A 280 -1.91 -5.29 -4.18
N VAL A 281 -1.54 -4.14 -4.74
CA VAL A 281 -2.06 -3.69 -6.05
C VAL A 281 -1.70 -4.72 -7.13
N LEU A 282 -0.42 -5.08 -7.28
CA LEU A 282 0.05 -6.02 -8.32
C LEU A 282 -0.66 -7.37 -8.25
N GLN A 283 -0.82 -7.93 -7.04
CA GLN A 283 -1.52 -9.19 -6.82
C GLN A 283 -3.00 -9.11 -7.19
N SER A 284 -3.62 -7.96 -6.97
CA SER A 284 -5.06 -7.78 -7.09
C SER A 284 -5.51 -7.39 -8.48
N LEU A 285 -4.61 -6.98 -9.37
CA LEU A 285 -4.97 -6.62 -10.75
C LEU A 285 -5.58 -7.81 -11.47
N ARG A 286 -6.74 -7.60 -12.09
CA ARG A 286 -7.35 -8.58 -12.99
C ARG A 286 -6.83 -8.34 -14.40
N ILE A 287 -6.31 -9.39 -15.02
CA ILE A 287 -5.78 -9.34 -16.38
C ILE A 287 -6.72 -10.11 -17.30
N ASP A 288 -7.06 -9.46 -18.41
CA ASP A 288 -7.80 -10.02 -19.53
C ASP A 288 -7.13 -9.63 -20.85
N HIS A 289 -7.68 -10.10 -21.96
CA HIS A 289 -7.13 -9.84 -23.29
C HIS A 289 -7.01 -8.35 -23.64
N HIS A 290 -7.89 -7.49 -23.11
CA HIS A 290 -7.89 -6.07 -23.41
C HIS A 290 -6.92 -5.28 -22.51
N SER A 291 -6.80 -5.65 -21.24
CA SER A 291 -5.91 -4.98 -20.28
C SER A 291 -4.46 -5.45 -20.36
N ALA A 292 -4.21 -6.67 -20.86
CA ALA A 292 -2.89 -7.27 -20.87
C ALA A 292 -1.78 -6.41 -21.52
N PRO A 293 -1.96 -5.80 -22.71
CA PRO A 293 -0.89 -5.00 -23.33
C PRO A 293 -0.48 -3.79 -22.48
N GLN A 294 -1.47 -3.06 -21.96
CA GLN A 294 -1.22 -1.89 -21.13
C GLN A 294 -0.55 -2.29 -19.81
N VAL A 295 -1.04 -3.33 -19.13
CA VAL A 295 -0.44 -3.78 -17.87
C VAL A 295 0.96 -4.36 -18.10
N ASN A 296 1.22 -5.01 -19.23
CA ASN A 296 2.55 -5.47 -19.60
C ASN A 296 3.55 -4.31 -19.68
N HIS A 297 3.16 -3.25 -20.40
CA HIS A 297 3.97 -2.05 -20.52
C HIS A 297 4.20 -1.34 -19.17
N LEU A 298 3.18 -1.31 -18.31
CA LEU A 298 3.32 -0.77 -16.96
C LEU A 298 4.28 -1.60 -16.09
N CYS A 299 4.30 -2.93 -16.25
CA CYS A 299 5.27 -3.79 -15.57
C CYS A 299 6.70 -3.49 -16.02
N GLU A 300 6.94 -3.39 -17.33
CA GLU A 300 8.25 -3.03 -17.91
C GLU A 300 8.72 -1.67 -17.36
N ARG A 301 7.87 -0.64 -17.46
CA ARG A 301 8.17 0.69 -16.95
C ARG A 301 8.49 0.67 -15.44
N ALA A 302 7.71 -0.07 -14.65
CA ALA A 302 7.94 -0.19 -13.21
C ALA A 302 9.22 -0.97 -12.87
N MET A 303 9.65 -1.92 -13.71
CA MET A 303 10.96 -2.54 -13.54
C MET A 303 12.06 -1.51 -13.82
N ASP A 304 12.02 -0.84 -14.97
CA ASP A 304 13.05 0.11 -15.39
C ASP A 304 13.14 1.36 -14.50
N SER A 305 12.04 1.78 -13.89
CA SER A 305 12.06 2.82 -12.88
C SER A 305 12.27 2.23 -11.49
N THR A 306 11.27 1.57 -10.92
CA THR A 306 11.20 1.28 -9.49
C THR A 306 12.25 0.28 -9.06
N VAL A 307 12.38 -0.85 -9.77
CA VAL A 307 13.35 -1.89 -9.41
C VAL A 307 14.77 -1.38 -9.64
N CYS A 308 15.04 -0.69 -10.75
CA CYS A 308 16.34 -0.04 -10.98
C CYS A 308 16.72 0.87 -9.82
N HIS A 309 15.85 1.80 -9.41
CA HIS A 309 16.18 2.74 -8.32
C HIS A 309 16.44 2.03 -6.98
N LEU A 310 15.79 0.90 -6.72
CA LEU A 310 15.93 0.15 -5.47
C LEU A 310 17.16 -0.78 -5.44
N VAL A 311 17.57 -1.30 -6.60
CA VAL A 311 18.66 -2.28 -6.72
C VAL A 311 19.96 -1.63 -7.21
N LYS A 312 19.90 -0.41 -7.76
CA LYS A 312 21.08 0.32 -8.22
C LYS A 312 22.10 0.43 -7.08
N ARG A 313 23.31 -0.04 -7.36
CA ARG A 313 24.44 -0.02 -6.45
C ARG A 313 25.50 0.92 -7.00
N ASP A 314 25.97 1.83 -6.16
CA ASP A 314 27.21 2.53 -6.45
C ASP A 314 28.39 1.59 -6.20
N ALA A 315 29.18 1.37 -7.26
CA ALA A 315 30.31 0.44 -7.24
C ALA A 315 31.37 0.77 -6.18
N CYS A 316 31.34 1.99 -5.63
CA CYS A 316 32.34 2.50 -4.70
C CYS A 316 31.95 2.44 -3.22
N GLN A 317 30.72 2.00 -2.86
CA GLN A 317 30.28 1.97 -1.46
C GLN A 317 30.16 0.53 -0.89
N PRO A 318 30.53 0.31 0.38
CA PRO A 318 30.27 -0.95 1.09
C PRO A 318 28.77 -1.16 1.27
N LEU A 319 28.32 -2.43 1.26
CA LEU A 319 26.93 -2.79 1.53
C LEU A 319 26.61 -2.50 3.00
N ASP A 320 25.93 -1.38 3.26
CA ASP A 320 25.32 -1.13 4.56
C ASP A 320 23.95 -1.84 4.69
N SER A 321 23.40 -1.85 5.91
CA SER A 321 22.11 -2.49 6.20
C SER A 321 20.94 -1.86 5.43
N GLN A 322 21.02 -0.57 5.08
CA GLN A 322 19.95 0.17 4.42
C GLN A 322 19.90 -0.12 2.93
N HIS A 323 21.05 -0.15 2.27
CA HIS A 323 21.20 -0.62 0.89
C HIS A 323 20.73 -2.06 0.76
N ILE A 324 21.04 -2.93 1.74
CA ILE A 324 20.48 -4.28 1.79
C ILE A 324 18.95 -4.23 1.88
N GLY A 325 18.37 -3.38 2.74
CA GLY A 325 16.92 -3.18 2.84
C GLY A 325 16.27 -2.71 1.54
N ARG A 326 16.91 -1.78 0.81
CA ARG A 326 16.47 -1.31 -0.51
C ARG A 326 16.51 -2.43 -1.55
N ILE A 327 17.62 -3.17 -1.63
CA ILE A 327 17.77 -4.31 -2.54
C ILE A 327 16.72 -5.38 -2.24
N LYS A 328 16.46 -5.71 -0.97
CA LYS A 328 15.37 -6.64 -0.59
C LYS A 328 14.03 -6.19 -1.16
N ASN A 329 13.67 -4.93 -0.93
CA ASN A 329 12.42 -4.38 -1.42
C ASN A 329 12.36 -4.41 -2.97
N GLY A 330 13.47 -4.08 -3.65
CA GLY A 330 13.61 -4.15 -5.10
C GLY A 330 13.46 -5.55 -5.68
N LEU A 331 14.10 -6.54 -5.07
CA LEU A 331 13.97 -7.95 -5.45
C LEU A 331 12.57 -8.49 -5.17
N HIS A 332 11.98 -8.10 -4.04
CA HIS A 332 10.63 -8.50 -3.66
C HIS A 332 9.59 -8.02 -4.68
N ILE A 333 9.63 -6.72 -5.03
CA ILE A 333 8.70 -6.17 -6.02
C ILE A 333 8.98 -6.70 -7.43
N CYS A 334 10.25 -6.93 -7.79
CA CYS A 334 10.61 -7.56 -9.06
C CYS A 334 9.92 -8.93 -9.22
N GLY A 335 9.90 -9.77 -8.17
CA GLY A 335 9.21 -11.06 -8.21
C GLY A 335 7.72 -10.94 -8.55
N TRP A 336 7.02 -9.97 -7.93
CA TRP A 336 5.60 -9.74 -8.20
C TRP A 336 5.34 -9.13 -9.59
N LEU A 337 6.23 -8.25 -10.07
CA LEU A 337 6.16 -7.72 -11.43
C LEU A 337 6.39 -8.82 -12.47
N VAL A 338 7.33 -9.74 -12.26
CA VAL A 338 7.55 -10.92 -13.11
C VAL A 338 6.30 -11.81 -13.13
N GLN A 339 5.65 -12.02 -11.98
CA GLN A 339 4.41 -12.78 -11.92
C GLN A 339 3.29 -12.10 -12.70
N LEU A 340 3.11 -10.79 -12.54
CA LEU A 340 2.08 -10.02 -13.24
C LEU A 340 2.34 -10.00 -14.76
N HIS A 341 3.60 -9.82 -15.16
CA HIS A 341 4.02 -9.92 -16.55
C HIS A 341 3.70 -11.30 -17.14
N THR A 342 3.99 -12.38 -16.41
CA THR A 342 3.66 -13.76 -16.85
C THR A 342 2.15 -13.94 -17.08
N ARG A 343 1.31 -13.33 -16.22
CA ARG A 343 -0.16 -13.34 -16.39
C ARG A 343 -0.61 -12.54 -17.62
N CYS A 344 0.08 -11.46 -17.96
CA CYS A 344 -0.18 -10.68 -19.19
C CYS A 344 0.23 -11.48 -20.44
N ALA A 345 1.41 -12.11 -20.40
CA ALA A 345 1.94 -12.91 -21.50
C ALA A 345 1.04 -14.08 -21.92
N PHE A 346 0.20 -14.60 -21.02
CA PHE A 346 -0.84 -15.59 -21.35
C PHE A 346 -1.90 -15.03 -22.32
N TRP A 347 -2.30 -13.77 -22.14
CA TRP A 347 -3.36 -13.12 -22.91
C TRP A 347 -2.88 -12.46 -24.21
N LEU A 348 -1.60 -12.14 -24.30
CA LEU A 348 -0.94 -11.49 -25.44
C LEU A 348 -0.63 -12.43 -26.63
N ASN A 349 -1.19 -13.65 -26.65
CA ASN A 349 -0.95 -14.62 -27.72
C ASN A 349 -1.16 -13.98 -29.11
N HIS A 350 -0.14 -14.11 -29.96
CA HIS A 350 -0.02 -13.70 -31.37
C HIS A 350 0.60 -12.33 -31.64
N SER A 351 1.92 -12.26 -31.81
CA SER A 351 2.58 -11.73 -33.04
C SER A 351 4.06 -11.33 -32.87
N SER A 352 4.60 -11.21 -31.66
CA SER A 352 6.05 -11.02 -31.49
C SER A 352 6.62 -12.00 -30.47
N THR A 353 7.61 -12.76 -30.93
CA THR A 353 8.54 -13.58 -30.15
C THR A 353 9.27 -12.78 -29.06
N GLU A 354 9.17 -11.44 -29.09
CA GLU A 354 9.88 -10.51 -28.20
C GLU A 354 9.06 -10.12 -26.94
N ALA A 355 7.73 -9.97 -27.03
CA ALA A 355 6.93 -9.40 -25.95
C ALA A 355 6.82 -10.28 -24.69
N GLY A 356 7.03 -11.59 -24.82
CA GLY A 356 7.05 -12.53 -23.69
C GLY A 356 8.44 -12.76 -23.08
N MET A 357 9.51 -12.41 -23.82
CA MET A 357 10.90 -12.70 -23.45
C MET A 357 11.62 -11.49 -22.86
N SER A 358 11.21 -10.26 -23.21
CA SER A 358 11.97 -9.03 -22.94
C SER A 358 12.19 -8.67 -21.47
N VAL A 359 11.36 -9.15 -20.54
CA VAL A 359 11.36 -8.58 -19.18
C VAL A 359 12.48 -9.11 -18.29
N VAL A 360 12.96 -10.32 -18.57
CA VAL A 360 14.06 -10.95 -17.81
C VAL A 360 14.86 -11.91 -18.70
N SER A 361 14.92 -11.74 -20.03
CA SER A 361 15.90 -12.49 -20.83
C SER A 361 17.08 -11.58 -21.16
N ALA A 362 18.25 -12.01 -20.73
CA ALA A 362 19.51 -11.46 -21.19
C ALA A 362 19.79 -12.04 -22.57
N ASN A 363 19.07 -11.59 -23.60
CA ASN A 363 19.63 -11.75 -24.93
C ASN A 363 20.75 -10.71 -25.04
N GLU A 364 21.98 -11.18 -24.83
CA GLU A 364 23.19 -10.58 -25.37
C GLU A 364 23.07 -10.54 -26.90
N THR A 365 22.19 -9.70 -27.41
CA THR A 365 22.26 -9.30 -28.81
C THR A 365 23.50 -8.43 -28.86
N GLU A 366 24.57 -8.94 -29.48
CA GLU A 366 25.79 -8.19 -29.74
C GLU A 366 25.42 -6.84 -30.39
N VAL A 367 25.28 -5.80 -29.57
CA VAL A 367 25.20 -4.44 -30.08
C VAL A 367 26.55 -4.19 -30.75
N PRO A 368 26.58 -3.86 -32.06
CA PRO A 368 27.81 -3.60 -32.79
C PRO A 368 28.67 -2.61 -32.02
N ALA A 369 29.97 -2.88 -31.91
CA ALA A 369 30.90 -2.13 -31.08
C ALA A 369 30.86 -0.60 -31.31
N ASP A 370 30.40 -0.18 -32.49
CA ASP A 370 30.33 1.21 -32.93
C ASP A 370 29.16 2.01 -32.31
N LEU A 371 28.23 1.35 -31.60
CA LEU A 371 27.11 1.98 -30.87
C LEU A 371 27.28 2.00 -29.35
N ARG A 372 28.36 1.40 -28.80
CA ARG A 372 28.59 1.28 -27.34
C ARG A 372 28.96 2.59 -26.64
N VAL A 373 29.32 3.64 -27.37
CA VAL A 373 29.82 4.90 -26.79
C VAL A 373 28.70 5.81 -26.27
N PHE A 374 27.43 5.55 -26.61
CA PHE A 374 26.30 6.37 -26.17
C PHE A 374 25.39 5.72 -25.10
N ASP A 375 25.61 4.46 -24.74
CA ASP A 375 24.73 3.70 -23.84
C ASP A 375 25.34 3.43 -22.44
N GLU A 376 26.63 3.70 -22.25
CA GLU A 376 27.33 3.39 -20.98
C GLU A 376 26.89 4.28 -19.80
N GLU A 377 26.21 5.41 -20.04
CA GLU A 377 25.80 6.36 -18.99
C GLU A 377 24.29 6.43 -18.75
N MET A 378 23.43 5.83 -19.61
CA MET A 378 21.97 6.07 -19.56
C MET A 378 21.05 4.84 -19.67
N GLY A 379 21.56 3.61 -19.83
CA GLY A 379 20.72 2.52 -20.38
C GLY A 379 20.72 1.14 -19.70
N ARG A 380 21.19 0.97 -18.45
CA ARG A 380 21.04 -0.35 -17.79
C ARG A 380 19.61 -0.53 -17.25
N THR A 381 18.76 -1.21 -18.01
CA THR A 381 17.41 -1.64 -17.62
C THR A 381 17.46 -2.59 -16.42
N SER A 382 16.39 -2.69 -15.63
CA SER A 382 16.38 -3.49 -14.39
C SER A 382 16.66 -4.97 -14.65
N ALA A 383 16.24 -5.46 -15.82
CA ALA A 383 16.52 -6.81 -16.32
C ALA A 383 18.04 -7.10 -16.38
N THR A 384 18.86 -6.10 -16.67
CA THR A 384 20.34 -6.22 -16.74
C THR A 384 21.04 -6.24 -15.39
N MET A 385 20.34 -5.93 -14.29
CA MET A 385 20.93 -5.95 -12.94
C MET A 385 20.40 -7.12 -12.08
N VAL A 386 19.09 -7.37 -12.12
CA VAL A 386 18.44 -8.30 -11.19
C VAL A 386 18.62 -9.77 -11.61
N LEU A 387 18.48 -10.08 -12.90
CA LEU A 387 18.66 -11.46 -13.36
C LEU A 387 20.10 -11.94 -13.24
N PRO A 388 21.13 -11.16 -13.65
CA PRO A 388 22.51 -11.58 -13.44
C PRO A 388 22.81 -11.82 -11.96
N MET A 389 22.30 -10.97 -11.05
CA MET A 389 22.42 -11.19 -9.61
C MET A 389 21.81 -12.52 -9.16
N LEU A 390 20.60 -12.84 -9.61
CA LEU A 390 19.96 -14.13 -9.32
C LEU A 390 20.73 -15.32 -9.90
N LEU A 391 21.17 -15.23 -11.16
CA LEU A 391 21.90 -16.30 -11.83
C LEU A 391 23.30 -16.49 -11.26
N GLU A 392 23.97 -15.42 -10.84
CA GLU A 392 25.26 -15.47 -10.14
C GLU A 392 25.09 -16.17 -8.78
N ALA A 393 24.09 -15.78 -7.99
CA ALA A 393 23.76 -16.46 -6.74
C ALA A 393 23.46 -17.95 -6.97
N ALA A 394 22.66 -18.29 -8.00
CA ALA A 394 22.34 -19.67 -8.33
C ALA A 394 23.54 -20.48 -8.83
N LYS A 395 24.42 -19.88 -9.64
CA LYS A 395 25.68 -20.49 -10.09
C LYS A 395 26.62 -20.72 -8.91
N SER A 396 26.71 -19.77 -7.96
CA SER A 396 27.54 -19.92 -6.77
C SER A 396 27.15 -21.14 -5.93
N VAL A 397 25.85 -21.42 -5.81
CA VAL A 397 25.32 -22.67 -5.21
C VAL A 397 25.76 -23.90 -6.00
N ALA A 398 25.58 -23.88 -7.32
CA ALA A 398 25.86 -25.03 -8.18
C ALA A 398 27.35 -25.42 -8.21
N THR A 399 28.25 -24.46 -7.97
CA THR A 399 29.70 -24.68 -7.88
C THR A 399 30.19 -25.12 -6.50
N THR A 400 29.35 -25.04 -5.47
CA THR A 400 29.66 -25.58 -4.14
C THR A 400 29.61 -27.10 -4.21
N ASP A 401 30.77 -27.72 -4.44
CA ASP A 401 30.94 -29.16 -4.47
C ASP A 401 30.43 -29.80 -3.17
N ALA A 402 29.74 -30.93 -3.25
CA ALA A 402 29.20 -31.66 -2.10
C ALA A 402 30.26 -32.10 -1.05
N ALA A 403 31.55 -31.91 -1.37
CA ALA A 403 32.70 -32.24 -0.53
C ALA A 403 33.25 -31.06 0.30
N GLN A 404 32.78 -29.81 0.09
CA GLN A 404 33.18 -28.66 0.90
C GLN A 404 31.94 -27.98 1.52
N PRO A 405 31.74 -28.08 2.85
CA PRO A 405 30.56 -27.55 3.54
C PRO A 405 30.61 -26.03 3.79
N GLU A 406 31.68 -25.34 3.40
CA GLU A 406 31.80 -23.89 3.57
C GLU A 406 31.19 -23.16 2.35
N PRO A 407 30.24 -22.23 2.54
CA PRO A 407 29.70 -21.44 1.45
C PRO A 407 30.81 -20.63 0.78
N SER A 408 30.80 -20.56 -0.55
CA SER A 408 31.78 -19.76 -1.29
C SER A 408 31.74 -18.30 -0.81
N LYS A 409 32.88 -17.60 -0.83
CA LYS A 409 32.94 -16.18 -0.45
C LYS A 409 31.92 -15.33 -1.23
N ASP A 410 31.65 -15.73 -2.47
CA ASP A 410 30.69 -15.10 -3.38
C ASP A 410 29.23 -15.41 -3.04
N MET A 411 28.94 -16.44 -2.25
CA MET A 411 27.61 -16.69 -1.71
C MET A 411 27.37 -15.85 -0.44
N ILE A 412 28.41 -15.61 0.36
CA ILE A 412 28.26 -14.91 1.64
C ILE A 412 27.64 -13.52 1.47
N GLN A 413 27.93 -12.85 0.35
CA GLN A 413 27.35 -11.55 0.00
C GLN A 413 25.84 -11.58 -0.26
N PHE A 414 25.25 -12.74 -0.61
CA PHE A 414 23.84 -12.88 -0.93
C PHE A 414 22.98 -13.33 0.25
N PHE A 415 23.57 -13.85 1.34
CA PHE A 415 22.81 -14.28 2.53
C PHE A 415 21.80 -13.24 3.02
N PRO A 416 22.12 -11.94 3.07
CA PRO A 416 21.17 -10.96 3.56
C PRO A 416 19.88 -10.91 2.73
N VAL A 417 19.93 -11.18 1.42
CA VAL A 417 18.81 -11.06 0.47
C VAL A 417 18.31 -12.41 -0.07
N LEU A 418 18.73 -13.52 0.55
CA LEU A 418 18.51 -14.86 0.04
C LEU A 418 17.03 -15.23 -0.09
N GLY A 419 16.19 -14.80 0.86
CA GLY A 419 14.75 -15.07 0.82
C GLY A 419 14.05 -14.38 -0.36
N GLU A 420 14.46 -13.16 -0.68
CA GLU A 420 13.94 -12.36 -1.78
C GLU A 420 14.42 -12.87 -3.13
N LEU A 421 15.68 -13.34 -3.21
CA LEU A 421 16.18 -14.06 -4.39
C LEU A 421 15.45 -15.38 -4.59
N GLN A 422 15.18 -16.14 -3.52
CA GLN A 422 14.38 -17.36 -3.60
C GLN A 422 12.96 -17.09 -4.09
N HIS A 423 12.32 -16.04 -3.56
CA HIS A 423 11.00 -15.60 -4.02
C HIS A 423 11.00 -15.23 -5.51
N LEU A 424 11.99 -14.45 -5.96
CA LEU A 424 12.16 -14.12 -7.37
C LEU A 424 12.40 -15.36 -8.23
N ALA A 425 13.24 -16.31 -7.77
CA ALA A 425 13.50 -17.57 -8.45
C ALA A 425 12.22 -18.37 -8.69
N CYS A 426 11.34 -18.47 -7.67
CA CYS A 426 10.05 -19.15 -7.80
C CYS A 426 9.17 -18.54 -8.90
N HIS A 427 9.07 -17.21 -8.96
CA HIS A 427 8.29 -16.52 -10.00
C HIS A 427 8.94 -16.65 -11.39
N ARG A 428 10.27 -16.59 -11.46
CA ARG A 428 11.02 -16.80 -12.71
C ARG A 428 10.86 -18.23 -13.22
N ILE A 429 10.87 -19.25 -12.36
CA ILE A 429 10.59 -20.65 -12.75
C ILE A 429 9.20 -20.76 -13.37
N HIS A 430 8.19 -20.11 -12.79
CA HIS A 430 6.84 -20.11 -13.35
C HIS A 430 6.76 -19.43 -14.72
N GLN A 431 7.50 -18.33 -14.90
CA GLN A 431 7.66 -17.67 -16.19
C GLN A 431 8.36 -18.60 -17.20
N LEU A 432 9.49 -19.19 -16.83
CA LEU A 432 10.27 -20.11 -17.65
C LEU A 432 9.45 -21.32 -18.09
N HIS A 433 8.64 -21.90 -17.19
CA HIS A 433 7.73 -23.00 -17.56
C HIS A 433 6.81 -22.61 -18.72
N SER A 434 6.24 -21.40 -18.67
CA SER A 434 5.38 -20.89 -19.74
C SER A 434 6.15 -20.61 -21.04
N MET A 435 7.38 -20.09 -20.92
CA MET A 435 8.27 -19.83 -22.05
C MET A 435 8.75 -21.11 -22.73
N ILE A 436 9.19 -22.11 -21.95
CA ILE A 436 9.62 -23.44 -22.43
C ILE A 436 8.50 -24.10 -23.22
N TYR A 437 7.30 -24.17 -22.65
CA TYR A 437 6.15 -24.77 -23.32
C TYR A 437 5.86 -24.12 -24.68
N ARG A 438 5.91 -22.78 -24.73
CA ARG A 438 5.71 -22.03 -25.97
C ARG A 438 6.83 -22.29 -26.98
N GLN A 439 8.07 -22.23 -26.53
CA GLN A 439 9.23 -22.43 -27.39
C GLN A 439 9.26 -23.85 -27.96
N GLU A 440 8.89 -24.87 -27.16
CA GLU A 440 8.74 -26.24 -27.62
C GLU A 440 7.64 -26.38 -28.67
N GLN A 441 6.51 -25.66 -28.55
CA GLN A 441 5.47 -25.66 -29.57
C GLN A 441 5.96 -25.07 -30.90
N GLU A 442 6.67 -23.94 -30.84
CA GLU A 442 7.23 -23.27 -32.01
C GLU A 442 8.30 -24.14 -32.68
N GLU A 443 9.27 -24.64 -31.91
CA GLU A 443 10.32 -25.54 -32.38
C GLU A 443 9.77 -26.83 -33.00
N ASN A 444 8.70 -27.42 -32.44
CA ASN A 444 8.06 -28.62 -32.99
C ASN A 444 7.23 -28.35 -34.25
N SER A 445 6.80 -27.10 -34.48
CA SER A 445 6.09 -26.69 -35.69
C SER A 445 7.03 -26.33 -36.85
N SER A 446 8.27 -25.93 -36.54
CA SER A 446 9.32 -25.64 -37.53
C SER A 446 9.95 -26.94 -38.05
N THR A 447 9.94 -27.15 -39.36
CA THR A 447 10.24 -28.45 -39.99
C THR A 447 11.73 -28.73 -40.22
N GLU A 448 12.66 -27.96 -39.64
CA GLU A 448 14.10 -28.08 -39.93
C GLU A 448 14.95 -28.70 -38.80
N GLU A 449 15.72 -29.72 -39.19
CA GLU A 449 16.62 -30.54 -38.37
C GLU A 449 17.87 -29.78 -37.90
N LYS A 450 17.75 -28.87 -36.93
CA LYS A 450 18.90 -28.44 -36.10
C LYS A 450 18.62 -28.67 -34.63
N LYS A 451 18.77 -29.94 -34.22
CA LYS A 451 18.60 -30.40 -32.83
C LYS A 451 19.69 -29.95 -31.84
N SER A 452 20.75 -29.27 -32.30
CA SER A 452 21.92 -29.01 -31.45
C SER A 452 21.90 -27.70 -30.66
N ASP A 453 20.96 -26.80 -30.93
CA ASP A 453 20.86 -25.49 -30.24
C ASP A 453 19.39 -25.06 -30.14
N ARG A 454 18.63 -25.81 -29.34
CA ARG A 454 17.24 -25.43 -29.04
C ARG A 454 17.24 -24.38 -27.95
N THR A 455 16.62 -23.24 -28.25
CA THR A 455 16.33 -22.19 -27.27
C THR A 455 15.55 -22.72 -26.06
N SER A 456 14.67 -23.72 -26.25
CA SER A 456 13.98 -24.41 -25.15
C SER A 456 14.95 -25.11 -24.19
N ASP A 457 16.06 -25.68 -24.68
CA ASP A 457 17.06 -26.37 -23.84
C ASP A 457 17.83 -25.38 -22.93
N GLU A 458 18.08 -24.16 -23.39
CA GLU A 458 18.70 -23.10 -22.57
C GLU A 458 17.78 -22.67 -21.43
N LEU A 459 16.49 -22.45 -21.73
CA LEU A 459 15.48 -22.13 -20.73
C LEU A 459 15.30 -23.26 -19.71
N VAL A 460 15.37 -24.52 -20.16
CA VAL A 460 15.35 -25.70 -19.27
C VAL A 460 16.58 -25.75 -18.37
N LYS A 461 17.77 -25.40 -18.88
CA LYS A 461 19.00 -25.31 -18.06
C LYS A 461 18.87 -24.22 -17.00
N GLU A 462 18.37 -23.04 -17.36
CA GLU A 462 18.08 -21.95 -16.42
C GLU A 462 17.09 -22.41 -15.34
N ALA A 463 15.98 -23.04 -15.73
CA ALA A 463 14.96 -23.52 -14.80
C ALA A 463 15.54 -24.56 -13.82
N LYS A 464 16.34 -25.52 -14.29
CA LYS A 464 17.01 -26.51 -13.44
C LYS A 464 17.96 -25.85 -12.43
N LEU A 465 18.74 -24.87 -12.88
CA LEU A 465 19.65 -24.11 -12.02
C LEU A 465 18.88 -23.39 -10.91
N LEU A 466 17.78 -22.71 -11.26
CA LEU A 466 16.95 -21.98 -10.29
C LEU A 466 16.22 -22.92 -9.32
N VAL A 467 15.76 -24.09 -9.77
CA VAL A 467 15.15 -25.11 -8.89
C VAL A 467 16.16 -25.56 -7.84
N ASN A 468 17.40 -25.87 -8.25
CA ASN A 468 18.47 -26.25 -7.31
C ASN A 468 18.76 -25.13 -6.31
N PHE A 469 18.81 -23.86 -6.78
CA PHE A 469 18.95 -22.70 -5.91
C PHE A 469 17.82 -22.57 -4.89
N VAL A 470 16.57 -22.78 -5.29
CA VAL A 470 15.41 -22.71 -4.38
C VAL A 470 15.50 -23.76 -3.28
N PHE A 471 15.92 -24.99 -3.62
CA PHE A 471 16.15 -26.04 -2.63
C PHE A 471 17.28 -25.71 -1.67
N TYR A 472 18.43 -25.23 -2.19
CA TYR A 472 19.53 -24.79 -1.36
C TYR A 472 19.10 -23.70 -0.36
N ALA A 473 18.42 -22.65 -0.86
CA ALA A 473 17.97 -21.53 -0.05
C ALA A 473 16.96 -21.97 1.04
N ALA A 474 16.11 -22.97 0.75
CA ALA A 474 15.12 -23.49 1.69
C ALA A 474 15.70 -24.42 2.77
N PHE A 475 16.66 -25.27 2.40
CA PHE A 475 17.06 -26.43 3.23
C PHE A 475 18.51 -26.38 3.70
N ASP A 476 19.45 -25.99 2.85
CA ASP A 476 20.88 -26.07 3.14
C ASP A 476 21.41 -24.80 3.79
N ALA A 477 20.99 -23.62 3.32
CA ALA A 477 21.41 -22.34 3.88
C ALA A 477 21.02 -22.16 5.37
N PRO A 478 19.80 -22.52 5.82
CA PRO A 478 19.44 -22.40 7.23
C PRO A 478 20.19 -23.39 8.13
N ALA A 479 20.49 -24.60 7.61
CA ALA A 479 21.23 -25.63 8.34
C ALA A 479 22.69 -25.23 8.58
N GLN A 480 23.34 -24.66 7.57
CA GLN A 480 24.72 -24.16 7.66
C GLN A 480 24.85 -22.96 8.61
N HIS A 481 23.86 -22.05 8.63
CA HIS A 481 23.84 -20.92 9.57
C HIS A 481 23.71 -21.40 11.03
N TRP A 482 22.84 -22.39 11.29
CA TRP A 482 22.62 -22.95 12.62
C TRP A 482 23.85 -23.67 13.19
N GLU A 483 24.63 -24.37 12.37
CA GLU A 483 25.88 -25.02 12.78
C GLU A 483 27.00 -24.03 13.08
N LYS A 484 27.04 -22.90 12.35
CA LYS A 484 28.01 -21.82 12.59
C LYS A 484 27.75 -21.10 13.92
N ASP A 485 26.50 -20.79 14.23
CA ASP A 485 26.12 -20.16 15.50
C ASP A 485 26.43 -21.06 16.72
N ARG A 486 26.33 -22.39 16.55
CA ARG A 486 26.70 -23.38 17.59
C ARG A 486 28.20 -23.56 17.80
N SER A 487 29.02 -23.24 16.80
CA SER A 487 30.48 -23.42 16.86
C SER A 487 31.22 -22.14 17.25
N SER A 488 30.54 -20.99 17.22
CA SER A 488 31.05 -19.68 17.67
C SER A 488 30.65 -19.27 19.10
N GLY A 489 29.85 -20.07 19.80
CA GLY A 489 29.53 -19.91 21.23
C GLY A 489 30.12 -21.05 22.05
#